data_AF-A0A2G2JM35-F1
#
_entry.id   AF-A0A2G2JM35-F1
#
_cell.length_a   1.000
_cell.length_b   1.000
_cell.length_c   1.000
_cell.angle_alpha   90.00
_cell.angle_beta   90.00
_cell.angle_gamma   90.00
#
_symmetry.space_group_name_H-M   'P 1'
#
loop_
_entity.id
_entity.type
_entity.pdbx_description
1 polymer ?
#
loop_
_entity_poly.entity_id
_entity_poly.type
_entity_poly.pdbx_seq_one_letter_code
_entity_poly.pdbx_strand_id
1 'polypeptide(L)'
;MINRSYVAGRQTEPEVWELSPLDLSIYQYETKCKNYYYRKCKAPNETPEERSDRLTELKEAKVLLDLEHNRIMSMIDVEEQLLLREYRDEYRSLTSTERIKKCNAEAHHPTSVLEKNLRRVGRAQPSDRYSAHHIVEGRGKLTLSDTKRARLKLFTYNIRINDPDNGVWMPREDKDLGHWAMPKCPPHLRIHTKNYERWVYRSIRYLSSELELRSKLWGIREDLKYGKQPLEVTTAEFNKLIGRIP
;
A
#
# COMPACT_ATOMS: atom_id res chain seq x y z
N MET A 1 -24.62 8.34 -33.09
CA MET A 1 -23.50 9.28 -32.83
C MET A 1 -23.08 9.10 -31.40
N ILE A 2 -21.84 8.68 -31.15
CA ILE A 2 -21.32 8.53 -29.78
C ILE A 2 -20.95 9.94 -29.31
N ASN A 3 -21.62 10.40 -28.26
CA ASN A 3 -21.46 11.75 -27.72
C ASN A 3 -20.16 11.79 -26.91
N ARG A 4 -19.11 12.43 -27.44
CA ARG A 4 -17.80 12.48 -26.81
C ARG A 4 -17.72 13.60 -25.77
N SER A 5 -17.24 13.28 -24.58
CA SER A 5 -16.92 14.26 -23.54
C SER A 5 -15.47 14.72 -23.68
N TYR A 6 -15.28 16.04 -23.70
CA TYR A 6 -13.99 16.70 -23.81
C TYR A 6 -13.82 17.70 -22.67
N VAL A 7 -12.66 17.72 -22.01
CA VAL A 7 -12.28 18.74 -21.03
C VAL A 7 -10.93 19.32 -21.47
N ALA A 8 -10.88 20.64 -21.66
CA ALA A 8 -9.70 21.36 -22.16
C ALA A 8 -9.12 20.79 -23.47
N GLY A 9 -9.99 20.37 -24.40
CA GLY A 9 -9.57 19.85 -25.71
C GLY A 9 -9.01 18.42 -25.69
N ARG A 10 -9.01 17.74 -24.54
CA ARG A 10 -8.65 16.32 -24.42
C ARG A 10 -9.90 15.49 -24.19
N GLN A 11 -10.00 14.37 -24.89
CA GLN A 11 -11.05 13.39 -24.68
C GLN A 11 -10.95 12.85 -23.25
N THR A 12 -12.07 12.81 -22.53
CA THR A 12 -12.08 12.44 -21.10
C THR A 12 -12.34 10.98 -20.82
N GLU A 13 -12.93 10.24 -21.76
CA GLU A 13 -13.16 8.80 -21.62
C GLU A 13 -12.44 8.04 -22.74
N PRO A 14 -11.58 7.06 -22.39
CA PRO A 14 -10.92 6.20 -23.37
C PRO A 14 -11.95 5.35 -24.12
N GLU A 15 -11.72 5.13 -25.41
CA GLU A 15 -12.56 4.26 -26.23
C GLU A 15 -12.30 2.79 -25.85
N VAL A 16 -13.27 1.90 -26.13
CA VAL A 16 -13.20 0.48 -25.71
C VAL A 16 -11.94 -0.24 -26.24
N TRP A 17 -11.44 0.15 -27.42
CA TRP A 17 -10.23 -0.41 -28.02
C TRP A 17 -8.92 0.16 -27.45
N GLU A 18 -9.01 1.20 -26.62
CA GLU A 18 -7.87 1.81 -25.91
C GLU A 18 -7.68 1.23 -24.50
N LEU A 19 -8.65 0.42 -24.04
CA LEU A 19 -8.63 -0.21 -22.72
C LEU A 19 -7.63 -1.38 -22.69
N SER A 20 -6.91 -1.51 -21.57
CA SER A 20 -6.17 -2.73 -21.29
C SER A 20 -7.13 -3.93 -21.14
N PRO A 21 -6.66 -5.18 -21.23
CA PRO A 21 -7.51 -6.34 -20.98
C PRO A 21 -8.21 -6.34 -19.61
N LEU A 22 -7.57 -5.79 -18.57
CA LEU A 22 -8.19 -5.64 -17.25
C LEU A 22 -9.25 -4.53 -17.25
N ASP A 23 -8.92 -3.36 -17.80
CA ASP A 23 -9.87 -2.24 -17.87
C ASP A 23 -11.11 -2.61 -18.69
N LEU A 24 -10.92 -3.36 -19.79
CA LEU A 24 -12.02 -3.90 -20.58
C LEU A 24 -12.89 -4.87 -19.76
N SER A 25 -12.27 -5.72 -18.94
CA SER A 25 -12.99 -6.65 -18.05
C SER A 25 -13.81 -5.89 -17.00
N ILE A 26 -13.24 -4.83 -16.40
CA ILE A 26 -13.93 -3.94 -15.45
C ILE A 26 -15.11 -3.25 -16.14
N TYR A 27 -14.89 -2.65 -17.31
CA TYR A 27 -15.93 -1.97 -18.09
C TYR A 27 -17.11 -2.90 -18.43
N GLN A 28 -16.81 -4.13 -18.87
CA GLN A 28 -17.83 -5.14 -19.15
C GLN A 28 -18.58 -5.55 -17.89
N TYR A 29 -17.88 -5.72 -16.77
CA TYR A 29 -18.52 -6.04 -15.48
C TYR A 29 -19.44 -4.92 -15.00
N GLU A 30 -19.02 -3.65 -15.06
CA GLU A 30 -19.86 -2.50 -14.74
C GLU A 30 -21.13 -2.46 -15.60
N THR A 31 -21.01 -2.76 -16.89
CA THR A 31 -22.15 -2.85 -17.81
C THR A 31 -23.11 -3.96 -17.40
N LYS A 32 -22.60 -5.15 -17.05
CA LYS A 32 -23.42 -6.26 -16.53
C LYS A 32 -24.11 -5.90 -15.23
N CYS A 33 -23.42 -5.22 -14.31
CA CYS A 33 -24.01 -4.73 -13.05
C CYS A 33 -25.14 -3.72 -13.31
N LYS A 34 -24.93 -2.73 -14.19
CA LYS A 34 -25.99 -1.78 -14.58
C LYS A 34 -27.22 -2.51 -15.11
N ASN A 35 -27.03 -3.46 -16.02
CA ASN A 35 -28.12 -4.27 -16.58
C ASN A 35 -28.85 -5.09 -15.49
N TYR A 36 -28.11 -5.71 -14.57
CA TYR A 36 -28.69 -6.41 -13.42
C TYR A 36 -29.55 -5.50 -12.55
N TYR A 37 -29.06 -4.30 -12.22
CA TYR A 37 -29.83 -3.31 -11.45
C TYR A 37 -31.10 -2.88 -12.18
N TYR A 38 -31.04 -2.65 -13.49
CA TYR A 38 -32.23 -2.32 -14.29
C TYR A 38 -33.26 -3.47 -14.28
N ARG A 39 -32.82 -4.72 -14.43
CA ARG A 39 -33.71 -5.90 -14.39
C ARG A 39 -34.29 -6.18 -13.01
N LYS A 40 -33.65 -5.69 -11.95
CA LYS A 40 -34.17 -5.78 -10.58
C LYS A 40 -35.43 -4.94 -10.38
N CYS A 41 -35.56 -3.84 -11.10
CA CYS A 41 -36.74 -2.97 -11.05
C CYS A 41 -38.00 -3.74 -11.48
N LYS A 42 -39.13 -3.46 -10.83
CA LYS A 42 -40.42 -4.07 -11.17
C LYS A 42 -40.86 -3.61 -12.56
N ALA A 43 -41.25 -4.54 -13.42
CA ALA A 43 -41.85 -4.22 -14.71
C ALA A 43 -43.32 -3.78 -14.56
N PRO A 44 -43.80 -2.78 -15.32
CA PRO A 44 -45.21 -2.43 -15.36
C PRO A 44 -46.08 -3.61 -15.81
N ASN A 45 -47.22 -3.85 -15.15
CA ASN A 45 -48.20 -4.90 -15.50
C ASN A 45 -47.68 -6.35 -15.48
N GLU A 46 -46.59 -6.61 -14.77
CA GLU A 46 -46.00 -7.95 -14.61
C GLU A 46 -46.95 -8.95 -13.93
N THR A 47 -47.11 -10.13 -14.54
CA THR A 47 -47.86 -11.26 -13.99
C THR A 47 -47.09 -11.96 -12.85
N PRO A 48 -47.76 -12.73 -11.97
CA PRO A 48 -47.08 -13.49 -10.92
C PRO A 48 -46.03 -14.48 -11.45
N GLU A 49 -46.31 -15.14 -12.57
CA GLU A 49 -45.40 -16.09 -13.23
C GLU A 49 -44.15 -15.38 -13.77
N GLU A 50 -44.32 -14.30 -14.54
CA GLU A 50 -43.19 -13.50 -15.06
C GLU A 50 -42.32 -12.94 -13.93
N ARG A 51 -42.95 -12.55 -12.81
CA ARG A 51 -42.23 -12.13 -11.61
C ARG A 51 -41.38 -13.25 -11.02
N SER A 52 -41.92 -14.47 -10.94
CA SER A 52 -41.20 -15.62 -10.40
C SER A 52 -39.98 -15.97 -11.27
N ASP A 53 -40.17 -15.96 -12.59
CA ASP A 53 -39.10 -16.24 -13.56
C ASP A 53 -38.00 -15.18 -13.48
N ARG A 54 -38.38 -13.90 -13.46
CA ARG A 54 -37.41 -12.79 -13.30
C ARG A 54 -36.63 -12.89 -12.00
N LEU A 55 -37.28 -13.22 -10.89
CA LEU A 55 -36.59 -13.36 -9.60
C LEU A 55 -35.61 -14.55 -9.60
N THR A 56 -35.96 -15.64 -10.28
CA THR A 56 -35.09 -16.81 -10.44
C THR A 56 -33.87 -16.47 -11.29
N GLU A 57 -34.07 -15.83 -12.45
CA GLU A 57 -32.99 -15.35 -13.31
C GLU A 57 -32.07 -14.35 -12.58
N LEU A 58 -32.64 -13.42 -11.81
CA LEU A 58 -31.86 -12.47 -11.01
C LEU A 58 -31.02 -13.18 -9.94
N LYS A 59 -31.52 -14.27 -9.35
CA LYS A 59 -30.75 -15.04 -8.37
C LYS A 59 -29.53 -15.69 -9.04
N GLU A 60 -29.70 -16.30 -10.20
CA GLU A 60 -28.62 -16.93 -10.96
C GLU A 60 -27.63 -15.89 -11.50
N ALA A 61 -28.12 -14.79 -12.07
CA ALA A 61 -27.30 -13.69 -12.55
C ALA A 61 -26.46 -13.08 -11.43
N LYS A 62 -27.00 -12.98 -10.20
CA LYS A 62 -26.23 -12.50 -9.04
C LYS A 62 -25.05 -13.41 -8.70
N VAL A 63 -25.25 -14.73 -8.74
CA VAL A 63 -24.17 -15.70 -8.50
C VAL A 63 -23.06 -15.54 -9.55
N LEU A 64 -23.43 -15.42 -10.83
CA LEU A 64 -22.46 -15.20 -11.91
C LEU A 64 -21.71 -13.86 -11.78
N LEU A 65 -22.41 -12.80 -11.37
CA LEU A 65 -21.78 -11.51 -11.08
C LEU A 65 -20.79 -11.60 -9.92
N ASP A 66 -21.12 -12.33 -8.85
CA ASP A 66 -20.21 -12.50 -7.72
C ASP A 66 -18.95 -13.30 -8.10
N LEU A 67 -19.09 -14.33 -8.92
CA LEU A 67 -17.95 -15.07 -9.47
C LEU A 67 -17.07 -14.17 -10.35
N GLU A 68 -17.68 -13.37 -11.22
CA GLU A 68 -16.97 -12.44 -12.10
C GLU A 68 -16.27 -11.33 -11.30
N HIS A 69 -16.92 -10.79 -10.27
CA HIS A 69 -16.31 -9.85 -9.32
C HIS A 69 -15.03 -10.44 -8.72
N ASN A 70 -15.11 -11.67 -8.19
CA ASN A 70 -13.96 -12.32 -7.57
C ASN A 70 -12.83 -12.58 -8.58
N ARG A 71 -13.17 -12.93 -9.83
CA ARG A 71 -12.20 -13.08 -10.92
C ARG A 71 -11.48 -11.76 -11.21
N ILE A 72 -12.22 -10.66 -11.36
CA ILE A 72 -11.66 -9.34 -11.65
C ILE A 72 -10.81 -8.84 -10.49
N MET A 73 -11.28 -9.01 -9.24
CA MET A 73 -10.48 -8.68 -8.05
C MET A 73 -9.15 -9.43 -8.04
N SER A 74 -9.16 -10.72 -8.38
CA SER A 74 -7.93 -11.52 -8.47
C SER A 74 -6.99 -11.00 -9.58
N MET A 75 -7.53 -10.53 -10.70
CA MET A 75 -6.72 -9.95 -11.77
C MET A 75 -6.09 -8.61 -11.35
N ILE A 76 -6.85 -7.75 -10.67
CA ILE A 76 -6.34 -6.49 -10.08
C ILE A 76 -5.19 -6.80 -9.14
N ASP A 77 -5.35 -7.77 -8.25
CA ASP A 77 -4.30 -8.17 -7.30
C ASP A 77 -3.03 -8.65 -8.02
N VAL A 78 -3.18 -9.44 -9.09
CA VAL A 78 -2.04 -9.91 -9.91
C VAL A 78 -1.33 -8.73 -10.58
N GLU A 79 -2.07 -7.80 -11.17
CA GLU A 79 -1.50 -6.62 -11.83
C GLU A 79 -0.73 -5.74 -10.84
N GLU A 80 -1.26 -5.48 -9.65
CA GLU A 80 -0.57 -4.71 -8.61
C GLU A 80 0.72 -5.40 -8.13
N GLN A 81 0.73 -6.74 -8.06
CA GLN A 81 1.95 -7.51 -7.77
C GLN A 81 2.98 -7.43 -8.90
N LEU A 82 2.54 -7.42 -10.16
CA LEU A 82 3.42 -7.24 -11.31
C LEU A 82 4.06 -5.86 -11.32
N LEU A 83 3.28 -4.79 -11.09
CA LEU A 83 3.81 -3.43 -10.97
C LEU A 83 4.84 -3.30 -9.84
N LEU A 84 4.62 -3.97 -8.70
CA LEU A 84 5.61 -4.02 -7.63
C LEU A 84 6.87 -4.81 -8.03
N ARG A 85 6.72 -5.90 -8.77
CA ARG A 85 7.84 -6.70 -9.29
C ARG A 85 8.67 -5.88 -10.26
N GLU A 86 8.05 -5.19 -11.21
CA GLU A 86 8.73 -4.27 -12.14
C GLU A 86 9.51 -3.19 -11.38
N TYR A 87 8.90 -2.58 -10.36
CA TYR A 87 9.59 -1.65 -9.47
C TYR A 87 10.83 -2.30 -8.81
N ARG A 88 10.75 -3.53 -8.32
CA ARG A 88 11.90 -4.22 -7.70
C ARG A 88 12.98 -4.62 -8.71
N ASP A 89 12.58 -4.97 -9.93
CA ASP A 89 13.46 -5.49 -10.98
C ASP A 89 14.14 -4.38 -11.81
N GLU A 90 13.61 -3.16 -11.81
CA GLU A 90 14.14 -2.00 -12.55
C GLU A 90 15.66 -1.81 -12.37
N TYR A 91 16.19 -2.09 -11.18
CA TYR A 91 17.60 -1.93 -10.85
C TYR A 91 18.38 -3.24 -10.73
N ARG A 92 17.74 -4.38 -10.95
CA ARG A 92 18.31 -5.71 -10.71
C ARG A 92 19.40 -6.07 -11.73
N SER A 93 19.26 -5.63 -12.98
CA SER A 93 20.25 -5.84 -14.05
C SER A 93 21.45 -4.88 -13.99
N LEU A 94 21.40 -3.87 -13.12
CA LEU A 94 22.47 -2.87 -13.01
C LEU A 94 23.66 -3.41 -12.22
N THR A 95 24.85 -2.90 -12.57
CA THR A 95 26.04 -3.15 -11.76
C THR A 95 25.83 -2.63 -10.33
N SER A 96 26.53 -3.21 -9.35
CA SER A 96 26.37 -2.81 -7.95
C SER A 96 26.58 -1.30 -7.73
N THR A 97 27.53 -0.70 -8.44
CA THR A 97 27.83 0.74 -8.37
C THR A 97 26.70 1.59 -8.92
N GLU A 98 26.18 1.24 -10.11
CA GLU A 98 25.06 1.97 -10.72
C GLU A 98 23.77 1.82 -9.93
N ARG A 99 23.51 0.61 -9.43
CA ARG A 99 22.37 0.31 -8.55
C ARG A 99 22.40 1.18 -7.31
N ILE A 100 23.53 1.22 -6.60
CA ILE A 100 23.70 2.08 -5.40
C ILE A 100 23.47 3.55 -5.77
N LYS A 101 24.01 4.03 -6.90
CA LYS A 101 23.82 5.40 -7.36
C LYS A 101 22.35 5.72 -7.61
N LYS A 102 21.62 4.87 -8.35
CA LYS A 102 20.18 5.07 -8.63
C LYS A 102 19.34 5.00 -7.37
N CYS A 103 19.52 3.96 -6.54
CA CYS A 103 18.81 3.84 -5.26
C CYS A 103 19.06 5.03 -4.33
N ASN A 104 20.28 5.56 -4.30
CA ASN A 104 20.61 6.72 -3.47
C ASN A 104 19.97 8.02 -3.99
N ALA A 105 19.76 8.12 -5.29
CA ALA A 105 19.08 9.25 -5.94
C ALA A 105 17.55 9.16 -5.88
N GLU A 106 16.99 8.00 -5.51
CA GLU A 106 15.54 7.81 -5.45
C GLU A 106 14.89 8.74 -4.41
N ALA A 107 13.87 9.48 -4.86
CA ALA A 107 13.07 10.33 -4.00
C ALA A 107 12.27 9.47 -3.00
N HIS A 108 12.26 9.89 -1.74
CA HIS A 108 11.57 9.21 -0.63
C HIS A 108 10.53 10.11 0.04
N HIS A 109 10.48 11.40 -0.33
CA HIS A 109 9.41 12.31 0.03
C HIS A 109 8.93 13.07 -1.21
N PRO A 110 7.60 13.30 -1.35
CA PRO A 110 6.51 12.81 -0.48
C PRO A 110 6.41 11.27 -0.48
N THR A 111 5.80 10.69 0.56
CA THR A 111 5.75 9.23 0.79
C THR A 111 4.80 8.47 -0.14
N SER A 112 4.24 9.13 -1.16
CA SER A 112 3.18 8.57 -2.03
C SER A 112 3.61 7.29 -2.76
N VAL A 113 4.88 7.16 -3.15
CA VAL A 113 5.41 5.93 -3.77
C VAL A 113 5.39 4.77 -2.77
N LEU A 114 5.87 5.00 -1.54
CA LEU A 114 5.85 4.00 -0.48
C LEU A 114 4.41 3.60 -0.14
N GLU A 115 3.50 4.57 -0.02
CA GLU A 115 2.08 4.32 0.26
C GLU A 115 1.41 3.46 -0.81
N LYS A 116 1.67 3.73 -2.10
CA LYS A 116 1.19 2.89 -3.20
C LYS A 116 1.75 1.47 -3.07
N ASN A 117 3.05 1.35 -2.84
CA ASN A 117 3.69 0.05 -2.70
C ASN A 117 3.20 -0.75 -1.48
N LEU A 118 2.85 -0.09 -0.36
CA LEU A 118 2.22 -0.76 0.78
C LEU A 118 0.85 -1.34 0.41
N ARG A 119 0.03 -0.58 -0.33
CA ARG A 119 -1.27 -1.07 -0.82
C ARG A 119 -1.10 -2.26 -1.78
N ARG A 120 -0.09 -2.22 -2.65
CA ARG A 120 0.24 -3.33 -3.58
C ARG A 120 0.47 -4.66 -2.90
N VAL A 121 1.08 -4.67 -1.71
CA VAL A 121 1.27 -5.89 -0.91
C VAL A 121 0.09 -6.23 0.01
N GLY A 122 -1.09 -5.68 -0.27
CA GLY A 122 -2.31 -5.91 0.52
C GLY A 122 -2.33 -5.21 1.88
N ARG A 123 -1.40 -4.29 2.16
CA ARG A 123 -1.39 -3.54 3.41
C ARG A 123 -2.20 -2.26 3.23
N ALA A 124 -3.52 -2.38 3.37
CA ALA A 124 -4.44 -1.26 3.31
C ALA A 124 -4.11 -0.20 4.38
N GLN A 125 -4.27 1.08 4.01
CA GLN A 125 -4.16 2.18 4.94
C GLN A 125 -5.35 2.12 5.93
N PRO A 126 -5.12 2.07 7.25
CA PRO A 126 -6.21 1.90 8.21
C PRO A 126 -7.26 3.02 8.20
N SER A 127 -6.81 4.27 8.03
CA SER A 127 -7.63 5.46 7.83
C SER A 127 -6.76 6.61 7.29
N ASP A 128 -7.39 7.70 6.88
CA ASP A 128 -6.72 8.94 6.46
C ASP A 128 -5.81 9.54 7.56
N ARG A 129 -6.08 9.22 8.84
CA ARG A 129 -5.26 9.55 10.01
C ARG A 129 -3.90 8.86 10.07
N TYR A 130 -3.61 7.96 9.13
CA TYR A 130 -2.31 7.28 9.00
C TYR A 130 -1.51 7.86 7.84
N SER A 131 -0.19 7.79 7.95
CA SER A 131 0.77 8.06 6.87
C SER A 131 1.82 6.94 6.81
N ALA A 132 2.38 6.69 5.63
CA ALA A 132 3.49 5.75 5.55
C ALA A 132 4.76 6.36 6.20
N HIS A 133 5.46 5.51 6.95
CA HIS A 133 6.75 5.81 7.55
C HIS A 133 7.78 4.82 7.00
N HIS A 134 8.94 5.34 6.60
CA HIS A 134 10.10 4.55 6.22
C HIS A 134 10.80 4.02 7.47
N ILE A 135 10.97 2.71 7.56
CA ILE A 135 11.70 2.09 8.67
C ILE A 135 13.16 2.55 8.67
N VAL A 136 13.83 2.41 7.52
CA VAL A 136 15.09 3.08 7.23
C VAL A 136 14.76 4.38 6.54
N GLU A 137 14.92 5.49 7.26
CA GLU A 137 14.63 6.84 6.79
C GLU A 137 15.56 7.26 5.64
N GLY A 138 15.02 8.01 4.66
CA GLY A 138 15.83 8.56 3.57
C GLY A 138 16.70 9.74 4.00
N ARG A 139 16.15 10.66 4.82
CA ARG A 139 16.89 11.76 5.47
C ARG A 139 16.54 11.74 6.96
N GLY A 140 17.47 11.26 7.77
CA GLY A 140 17.33 11.21 9.23
C GLY A 140 17.79 12.48 9.95
N LYS A 141 17.49 12.55 11.24
CA LYS A 141 17.95 13.57 12.18
C LYS A 141 19.39 13.32 12.65
N LEU A 142 19.91 12.11 12.53
CA LEU A 142 21.36 11.90 12.64
C LEU A 142 22.04 12.41 11.39
N THR A 143 22.81 13.48 11.55
CA THR A 143 23.79 13.95 10.56
C THR A 143 24.98 12.98 10.38
N LEU A 144 25.03 11.89 11.15
CA LEU A 144 26.10 10.88 11.19
C LEU A 144 25.90 9.71 10.20
N SER A 145 26.92 8.85 10.12
CA SER A 145 27.04 7.75 9.17
C SER A 145 25.97 6.65 9.26
N ASP A 146 25.28 6.48 10.38
CA ASP A 146 24.47 5.27 10.65
C ASP A 146 23.24 5.18 9.74
N THR A 147 22.48 6.26 9.59
CA THR A 147 21.33 6.32 8.69
C THR A 147 21.77 6.14 7.23
N LYS A 148 22.91 6.74 6.84
CA LYS A 148 23.51 6.53 5.52
C LYS A 148 23.97 5.07 5.31
N ARG A 149 24.56 4.43 6.33
CA ARG A 149 24.99 3.03 6.30
C ARG A 149 23.79 2.08 6.25
N ALA A 150 22.71 2.38 6.98
CA ALA A 150 21.45 1.65 6.92
C ALA A 150 20.83 1.71 5.51
N ARG A 151 20.79 2.90 4.90
CA ARG A 151 20.35 3.06 3.50
C ARG A 151 21.23 2.29 2.53
N LEU A 152 22.55 2.41 2.67
CA LEU A 152 23.49 1.67 1.84
C LEU A 152 23.25 0.16 1.97
N LYS A 153 22.98 -0.34 3.19
CA LYS A 153 22.65 -1.74 3.45
C LYS A 153 21.41 -2.18 2.66
N LEU A 154 20.32 -1.39 2.66
CA LEU A 154 19.15 -1.68 1.83
C LEU A 154 19.54 -1.81 0.35
N PHE A 155 20.30 -0.84 -0.16
CA PHE A 155 20.64 -0.75 -1.58
C PHE A 155 21.60 -1.86 -2.03
N THR A 156 22.51 -2.30 -1.15
CA THR A 156 23.38 -3.46 -1.40
C THR A 156 22.56 -4.72 -1.73
N TYR A 157 21.43 -4.92 -1.05
CA TYR A 157 20.53 -6.07 -1.26
C TYR A 157 19.34 -5.76 -2.17
N ASN A 158 19.43 -4.72 -3.01
CA ASN A 158 18.37 -4.32 -3.95
C ASN A 158 17.00 -4.06 -3.26
N ILE A 159 17.01 -3.68 -1.99
CA ILE A 159 15.83 -3.17 -1.30
C ILE A 159 15.80 -1.67 -1.53
N ARG A 160 14.86 -1.21 -2.34
CA ARG A 160 14.72 0.22 -2.66
C ARG A 160 14.12 0.98 -1.48
N ILE A 161 14.33 2.30 -1.43
CA ILE A 161 13.87 3.11 -0.29
C ILE A 161 12.34 3.07 -0.13
N ASN A 162 11.59 3.05 -1.23
CA ASN A 162 10.13 2.93 -1.22
C ASN A 162 9.63 1.48 -1.37
N ASP A 163 10.49 0.47 -1.18
CA ASP A 163 10.06 -0.93 -1.09
C ASP A 163 9.10 -1.07 0.11
N PRO A 164 7.96 -1.76 -0.04
CA PRO A 164 6.99 -1.88 1.04
C PRO A 164 7.54 -2.61 2.26
N ASP A 165 8.58 -3.43 2.13
CA ASP A 165 9.23 -4.05 3.28
C ASP A 165 9.96 -3.03 4.16
N ASN A 166 10.39 -1.90 3.60
CA ASN A 166 10.91 -0.75 4.33
C ASN A 166 9.81 0.20 4.84
N GLY A 167 8.53 -0.17 4.74
CA GLY A 167 7.40 0.69 5.08
C GLY A 167 6.52 0.15 6.20
N VAL A 168 5.92 1.07 6.95
CA VAL A 168 4.86 0.81 7.92
C VAL A 168 3.84 1.95 7.91
N TRP A 169 2.55 1.62 8.10
CA TRP A 169 1.52 2.63 8.36
C TRP A 169 1.60 3.07 9.82
N MET A 170 1.66 4.37 10.08
CA MET A 170 1.68 4.91 11.44
C MET A 170 0.65 6.03 11.60
N PRO A 171 0.03 6.18 12.78
CA PRO A 171 -0.79 7.36 13.09
C PRO A 171 0.02 8.63 12.86
N ARG A 172 -0.59 9.70 12.34
CA ARG A 172 0.16 10.94 12.03
C ARG A 172 0.58 11.67 13.30
N GLU A 173 -0.39 11.94 14.17
CA GLU A 173 -0.25 12.83 15.33
C GLU A 173 -0.71 12.14 16.62
N ASP A 174 -0.46 12.77 17.77
CA ASP A 174 -0.85 12.23 19.08
C ASP A 174 -2.37 12.04 19.22
N LYS A 175 -3.19 12.88 18.55
CA LYS A 175 -4.65 12.77 18.55
C LYS A 175 -5.16 11.51 17.83
N ASP A 176 -4.32 10.90 17.00
CA ASP A 176 -4.65 9.69 16.22
C ASP A 176 -4.28 8.40 16.96
N LEU A 177 -3.76 8.52 18.19
CA LEU A 177 -3.41 7.40 19.06
C LEU A 177 -4.62 6.57 19.47
N GLY A 178 -4.35 5.30 19.82
CA GLY A 178 -5.39 4.38 20.29
C GLY A 178 -6.35 3.90 19.20
N HIS A 179 -6.08 4.21 17.92
CA HIS A 179 -6.89 3.74 16.80
C HIS A 179 -6.97 2.20 16.80
N TRP A 180 -8.18 1.65 16.65
CA TRP A 180 -8.48 0.22 16.80
C TRP A 180 -7.57 -0.70 15.98
N ALA A 181 -7.16 -0.28 14.78
CA ALA A 181 -6.27 -1.05 13.90
C ALA A 181 -4.83 -1.20 14.44
N MET A 182 -4.29 -0.20 15.14
CA MET A 182 -2.92 -0.21 15.68
C MET A 182 -2.85 0.60 16.99
N PRO A 183 -3.49 0.12 18.07
CA PRO A 183 -3.78 0.95 19.26
C PRO A 183 -2.53 1.37 20.04
N LYS A 184 -1.43 0.62 19.91
CA LYS A 184 -0.16 0.88 20.60
C LYS A 184 0.93 1.47 19.69
N CYS A 185 0.60 1.73 18.43
CA CYS A 185 1.57 2.25 17.48
C CYS A 185 1.94 3.69 17.84
N PRO A 186 3.24 4.02 17.94
CA PRO A 186 3.64 5.41 18.15
C PRO A 186 3.24 6.28 16.96
N PRO A 187 2.93 7.57 17.17
CA PRO A 187 2.67 8.48 16.07
C PRO A 187 3.95 8.78 15.30
N HIS A 188 3.78 9.06 14.01
CA HIS A 188 4.86 9.39 13.09
C HIS A 188 5.73 10.54 13.62
N LEU A 189 5.11 11.58 14.21
CA LEU A 189 5.82 12.72 14.80
C LEU A 189 6.70 12.37 16.02
N ARG A 190 6.45 11.23 16.69
CA ARG A 190 7.13 10.85 17.94
C ARG A 190 8.25 9.83 17.74
N ILE A 191 8.39 9.27 16.53
CA ILE A 191 9.36 8.21 16.28
C ILE A 191 10.62 8.65 15.52
N HIS A 192 10.55 9.76 14.77
CA HIS A 192 11.73 10.33 14.12
C HIS A 192 12.71 10.88 15.16
N THR A 193 13.51 9.99 15.77
CA THR A 193 14.49 10.31 16.80
C THR A 193 15.85 9.74 16.45
N LYS A 194 16.92 10.34 16.99
CA LYS A 194 18.28 9.81 16.82
C LYS A 194 18.42 8.38 17.37
N ASN A 195 17.63 8.03 18.39
CA ASN A 195 17.68 6.70 18.98
C ASN A 195 16.97 5.66 18.12
N TYR A 196 15.85 6.04 17.48
CA TYR A 196 15.19 5.22 16.48
C TYR A 196 16.13 4.87 15.34
N GLU A 197 16.76 5.88 14.73
CA GLU A 197 17.72 5.68 13.64
C GLU A 197 18.88 4.74 14.03
N ARG A 198 19.41 4.87 15.26
CA ARG A 198 20.44 3.96 15.79
C ARG A 198 19.92 2.55 16.01
N TRP A 199 18.72 2.40 16.55
CA TRP A 199 18.10 1.09 16.79
C TRP A 199 17.88 0.34 15.48
N VAL A 200 17.34 1.02 14.47
CA VAL A 200 17.17 0.44 13.13
C VAL A 200 18.52 0.03 12.55
N TYR A 201 19.52 0.93 12.56
CA TYR A 201 20.85 0.60 12.03
C TYR A 201 21.50 -0.59 12.77
N ARG A 202 21.50 -0.58 14.11
CA ARG A 202 22.04 -1.68 14.92
C ARG A 202 21.33 -3.01 14.65
N SER A 203 20.03 -2.97 14.39
CA SER A 203 19.22 -4.15 14.08
C SER A 203 19.58 -4.81 12.75
N ILE A 204 20.10 -4.04 11.78
CA ILE A 204 20.33 -4.52 10.41
C ILE A 204 21.81 -4.61 10.00
N ARG A 205 22.74 -3.95 10.72
CA ARG A 205 24.13 -3.76 10.26
C ARG A 205 24.91 -5.05 9.96
N TYR A 206 24.65 -6.12 10.72
CA TYR A 206 25.37 -7.40 10.59
C TYR A 206 24.66 -8.43 9.71
N LEU A 207 23.46 -8.12 9.19
CA LEU A 207 22.74 -9.04 8.32
C LEU A 207 23.49 -9.21 7.00
N SER A 208 23.53 -10.42 6.45
CA SER A 208 24.43 -10.77 5.34
C SER A 208 23.70 -11.18 4.05
N SER A 209 22.38 -11.32 4.11
CA SER A 209 21.53 -11.65 2.95
C SER A 209 20.33 -10.72 2.79
N GLU A 210 19.75 -10.69 1.59
CA GLU A 210 18.51 -9.98 1.31
C GLU A 210 17.36 -10.53 2.17
N LEU A 211 17.27 -11.85 2.30
CA LEU A 211 16.22 -12.51 3.08
C LEU A 211 16.27 -12.10 4.55
N GLU A 212 17.44 -12.17 5.19
CA GLU A 212 17.62 -11.73 6.58
C GLU A 212 17.20 -10.27 6.78
N LEU A 213 17.57 -9.40 5.84
CA LEU A 213 17.24 -7.98 5.89
C LEU A 213 15.74 -7.75 5.77
N ARG A 214 15.06 -8.37 4.81
CA ARG A 214 13.59 -8.28 4.67
C ARG A 214 12.88 -8.84 5.91
N SER A 215 13.31 -9.98 6.43
CA SER A 215 12.75 -10.56 7.66
C SER A 215 12.95 -9.64 8.86
N LYS A 216 14.10 -8.97 8.98
CA LYS A 216 14.33 -8.02 10.08
C LYS A 216 13.48 -6.76 9.93
N LEU A 217 13.32 -6.21 8.72
CA LEU A 217 12.43 -5.08 8.47
C LEU A 217 10.97 -5.43 8.78
N TRP A 218 10.54 -6.65 8.44
CA TRP A 218 9.23 -7.18 8.87
C TRP A 218 9.10 -7.20 10.40
N GLY A 219 10.10 -7.68 11.11
CA GLY A 219 10.10 -7.69 12.58
C GLY A 219 10.02 -6.29 13.18
N ILE A 220 10.82 -5.34 12.67
CA ILE A 220 10.76 -3.94 13.11
C ILE A 220 9.37 -3.35 12.86
N ARG A 221 8.75 -3.63 11.70
CA ARG A 221 7.38 -3.18 11.42
C ARG A 221 6.39 -3.71 12.47
N GLU A 222 6.44 -5.00 12.80
CA GLU A 222 5.54 -5.57 13.81
C GLU A 222 5.80 -4.97 15.19
N ASP A 223 7.07 -4.71 15.54
CA ASP A 223 7.42 -4.01 16.77
C ASP A 223 6.78 -2.62 16.82
N LEU A 224 6.84 -1.86 15.73
CA LEU A 224 6.21 -0.54 15.63
C LEU A 224 4.69 -0.60 15.69
N LYS A 225 4.09 -1.53 14.96
CA LYS A 225 2.63 -1.71 14.89
C LYS A 225 2.02 -2.01 16.27
N TYR A 226 2.70 -2.84 17.06
CA TYR A 226 2.22 -3.27 18.38
C TYR A 226 2.85 -2.51 19.56
N GLY A 227 3.64 -1.47 19.30
CA GLY A 227 4.25 -0.69 20.37
C GLY A 227 5.28 -1.47 21.18
N LYS A 228 6.00 -2.42 20.57
CA LYS A 228 7.03 -3.27 21.20
C LYS A 228 8.45 -2.75 20.98
N GLN A 229 8.63 -1.69 20.20
CA GLN A 229 9.94 -1.04 20.04
C GLN A 229 10.53 -0.61 21.40
N PRO A 230 11.87 -0.51 21.52
CA PRO A 230 12.52 -0.04 22.75
C PRO A 230 12.03 1.34 23.17
N LEU A 231 11.97 1.61 24.48
CA LEU A 231 11.40 2.86 24.99
C LEU A 231 12.22 4.08 24.56
N GLU A 232 13.54 3.93 24.48
CA GLU A 232 14.45 5.00 24.13
C GLU A 232 14.30 5.51 22.69
N VAL A 233 13.62 4.79 21.81
CA VAL A 233 13.43 5.19 20.41
C VAL A 233 12.30 6.20 20.22
N THR A 234 11.41 6.33 21.21
CA THR A 234 10.32 7.31 21.27
C THR A 234 10.61 8.36 22.35
N THR A 235 9.93 9.51 22.26
CA THR A 235 10.08 10.59 23.24
C THR A 235 9.61 10.17 24.64
N ALA A 236 10.25 10.67 25.71
CA ALA A 236 9.86 10.34 27.08
C ALA A 236 8.41 10.73 27.38
N GLU A 237 7.93 11.85 26.83
CA GLU A 237 6.54 12.32 26.91
C GLU A 237 5.57 11.28 26.35
N PHE A 238 5.90 10.68 25.21
CA PHE A 238 5.08 9.63 24.59
C PHE A 238 5.04 8.38 25.46
N ASN A 239 6.19 7.93 25.95
CA ASN A 239 6.24 6.70 26.77
C ASN A 239 5.43 6.83 28.07
N LYS A 240 5.38 8.03 28.66
CA LYS A 240 4.48 8.35 29.79
C LYS A 240 3.01 8.31 29.37
N LEU A 241 2.66 8.94 28.24
CA LEU A 241 1.29 8.97 27.72
C LEU A 241 0.70 7.56 27.52
N ILE A 242 1.50 6.60 27.08
CA ILE A 242 1.07 5.22 26.86
C ILE A 242 1.35 4.28 28.04
N GLY A 243 1.70 4.82 29.21
CA GLY A 243 1.88 4.06 30.46
C GLY A 243 3.04 3.06 30.45
N ARG A 244 4.07 3.29 29.62
CA ARG A 244 5.27 2.43 29.57
C ARG A 244 6.36 2.88 30.55
N ILE A 245 6.28 4.09 31.07
CA ILE A 245 7.09 4.59 32.19
C ILE A 245 6.19 5.43 33.10
N PRO A 246 6.46 5.48 34.42
CA PRO A 246 5.71 6.31 35.37
C PRO A 246 5.73 7.82 35.03
#